data_AF-A0A1L8ZCY8-F1
#
_entry.id   AF-A0A1L8ZCY8-F1
#
_cell.length_a   1.000
_cell.length_b   1.000
_cell.length_c   1.000
_cell.angle_alpha   90.00
_cell.angle_beta   90.00
_cell.angle_gamma   90.00
#
_symmetry.space_group_name_H-M   'P 1'
#
loop_
_entity.id
_entity.type
_entity.pdbx_description
1 polymer ?
#
loop_
_entity_poly.entity_id
_entity_poly.type
_entity_poly.pdbx_seq_one_letter_code
_entity_poly.pdbx_strand_id
1 'polypeptide(L)'
;MLLEKLNSATSKIKLIEEKLQDINLIKDQKKYSKIIKEYTYLEKINTKKIEYEKILSQINDNKTILEEEDQQEMKELIKQELIDLDKKKKILNSK
;
A
#
# COMPACT_ATOMS: atom_id res chain seq x y z
N MET A 1 -5.46 6.32 -13.34
CA MET A 1 -5.73 5.14 -12.47
C MET A 1 -5.34 5.42 -11.02
N LEU A 2 -5.93 4.72 -10.03
CA LEU A 2 -5.53 4.86 -8.61
C LEU A 2 -4.03 4.55 -8.44
N LEU A 3 -3.53 3.50 -9.10
CA LEU A 3 -2.11 3.14 -9.11
C LEU A 3 -1.18 4.27 -9.58
N GLU A 4 -1.56 5.06 -10.60
CA GLU A 4 -0.73 6.18 -11.06
C GLU A 4 -0.66 7.31 -10.03
N LYS A 5 -1.79 7.62 -9.37
CA LYS A 5 -1.82 8.59 -8.27
C LYS A 5 -0.97 8.11 -7.09
N LEU A 6 -1.01 6.81 -6.80
CA LEU A 6 -0.22 6.19 -5.74
C LEU A 6 1.29 6.17 -6.07
N ASN A 7 1.68 5.88 -7.30
CA ASN A 7 3.09 5.91 -7.74
C ASN A 7 3.67 7.34 -7.72
N SER A 8 2.86 8.34 -8.08
CA SER A 8 3.24 9.75 -7.93
C SER A 8 3.45 10.12 -6.45
N ALA A 9 2.59 9.63 -5.55
CA ALA A 9 2.73 9.85 -4.12
C ALA A 9 4.01 9.21 -3.55
N THR A 10 4.32 7.95 -3.90
CA THR A 10 5.56 7.27 -3.45
C THR A 10 6.82 8.02 -3.89
N SER A 11 6.85 8.53 -5.13
CA SER A 11 7.99 9.32 -5.64
C SER A 11 8.17 10.64 -4.88
N LYS A 12 7.06 11.29 -4.50
CA LYS A 12 7.10 12.53 -3.70
C LYS A 12 7.54 12.28 -2.27
N ILE A 13 7.14 11.16 -1.67
CA ILE A 13 7.59 10.77 -0.32
C ILE A 13 9.10 10.65 -0.28
N LYS A 14 9.69 9.91 -1.22
CA LYS A 14 11.14 9.71 -1.29
C LYS A 14 11.91 11.02 -1.39
N LEU A 15 11.41 11.95 -2.21
CA LEU A 15 11.99 13.30 -2.34
C LEU A 15 11.85 14.14 -1.06
N ILE A 16 10.78 13.92 -0.29
CA ILE A 16 10.56 14.59 0.99
C ILE A 16 11.46 13.99 2.08
N GLU A 17 11.61 12.67 2.13
CA GLU A 17 12.52 11.97 3.04
C GLU A 17 13.96 12.45 2.86
N GLU A 18 14.43 12.57 1.61
CA GLU A 18 15.75 13.15 1.30
C GLU A 18 15.89 14.58 1.83
N LYS A 19 14.85 15.41 1.73
CA LYS A 19 14.86 16.78 2.26
C LYS A 19 14.81 16.81 3.79
N LEU A 20 14.15 15.85 4.43
CA LEU A 20 14.06 15.74 5.89
C LEU A 20 15.39 15.34 6.52
N GLN A 21 16.31 14.72 5.75
CA GLN A 21 17.68 14.44 6.20
C GLN A 21 18.57 15.69 6.27
N ASP A 22 18.17 16.82 5.67
CA ASP A 22 18.89 18.10 5.78
C ASP A 22 18.68 18.72 7.17
N ILE A 23 19.73 18.68 7.99
CA ILE A 23 19.78 19.23 9.35
C ILE A 23 19.49 20.75 9.36
N ASN A 24 19.72 21.48 8.26
CA ASN A 24 19.41 22.90 8.16
C ASN A 24 17.91 23.17 7.98
N LEU A 25 17.13 22.19 7.52
CA LEU A 25 15.68 22.29 7.41
C LEU A 25 15.03 22.40 8.80
N ILE A 26 15.57 21.70 9.79
CA ILE A 26 15.09 21.69 11.18
C ILE A 26 15.20 23.09 11.82
N LYS A 27 16.17 23.90 11.35
CA LYS A 27 16.38 25.28 11.83
C LYS A 27 15.31 26.25 11.31
N ASP A 28 14.63 25.93 10.21
CA ASP A 28 13.48 26.69 9.69
C ASP A 28 12.17 25.98 10.06
N GLN A 29 11.67 26.30 11.26
CA GLN A 29 10.48 25.67 11.84
C GLN A 29 9.23 25.79 10.95
N LYS A 30 9.08 26.89 10.19
CA LYS A 30 7.95 27.09 9.28
C LYS A 30 8.03 26.15 8.08
N LYS A 31 9.20 26.07 7.46
CA LYS A 31 9.45 25.19 6.31
C LYS A 31 9.36 23.71 6.72
N TYR A 32 9.92 23.36 7.87
CA TYR A 32 9.83 22.03 8.45
C TYR A 32 8.38 21.59 8.71
N SER A 33 7.57 22.44 9.35
CA SER A 33 6.15 22.13 9.63
C SER A 33 5.34 21.87 8.35
N LYS A 34 5.61 22.63 7.28
CA LYS A 34 4.94 22.43 5.98
C LYS A 34 5.31 21.09 5.36
N ILE A 35 6.60 20.74 5.38
CA ILE A 35 7.11 19.48 4.81
C ILE A 35 6.60 18.27 5.59
N ILE A 36 6.58 18.32 6.92
CA ILE A 36 6.04 17.24 7.74
C ILE A 36 4.54 17.03 7.48
N LYS A 37 3.75 18.10 7.35
CA LYS A 37 2.32 17.97 7.02
C LYS A 37 2.11 17.30 5.66
N GLU A 38 2.91 17.67 4.66
CA GLU A 38 2.88 17.06 3.33
C GLU A 38 3.30 15.58 3.38
N TYR A 39 4.38 15.27 4.10
CA TYR A 39 4.86 13.91 4.35
C TYR A 39 3.78 13.04 4.99
N THR A 40 3.19 13.47 6.12
CA THR A 40 2.14 12.71 6.81
C THR A 40 0.91 12.48 5.93
N TYR A 41 0.55 13.45 5.07
CA TYR A 41 -0.56 13.27 4.14
C TYR A 41 -0.23 12.22 3.08
N LEU A 42 0.97 12.28 2.49
CA LEU A 42 1.41 11.32 1.49
C LEU A 42 1.62 9.92 2.07
N GLU A 43 2.16 9.81 3.29
CA GLU A 43 2.30 8.55 4.04
C GLU A 43 0.95 7.84 4.17
N LYS A 44 -0.13 8.53 4.55
CA LYS A 44 -1.47 7.93 4.63
C LYS A 44 -1.93 7.33 3.30
N ILE A 45 -1.58 7.99 2.19
CA ILE A 45 -1.89 7.49 0.84
C ILE A 45 -1.01 6.27 0.51
N ASN A 46 0.25 6.30 0.90
CA ASN A 46 1.19 5.21 0.69
C ASN A 46 0.87 3.98 1.55
N THR A 47 0.38 4.15 2.77
CA THR A 47 -0.11 3.04 3.61
C THR A 47 -1.23 2.28 2.91
N LYS A 48 -2.21 2.99 2.32
CA LYS A 48 -3.27 2.35 1.51
C LYS A 48 -2.70 1.60 0.30
N LYS A 49 -1.66 2.13 -0.34
CA LYS A 49 -0.96 1.45 -1.45
C LYS A 49 -0.31 0.16 -0.99
N ILE A 50 0.45 0.21 0.10
CA ILE A 50 1.14 -0.97 0.67
C ILE A 50 0.12 -2.04 1.06
N GLU A 51 -1.00 -1.65 1.66
CA GLU A 51 -2.09 -2.59 1.99
C GLU A 51 -2.69 -3.23 0.73
N TYR A 52 -2.87 -2.46 -0.33
CA TYR A 52 -3.37 -2.96 -1.62
C TYR A 52 -2.39 -3.95 -2.26
N GLU A 53 -1.10 -3.61 -2.30
CA GLU A 53 -0.04 -4.48 -2.82
C GLU A 53 0.07 -5.78 -2.01
N LYS A 54 -0.08 -5.70 -0.69
CA LYS A 54 -0.13 -6.88 0.18
C LYS A 54 -1.31 -7.79 -0.15
N ILE A 55 -2.51 -7.23 -0.35
CA ILE A 55 -3.69 -8.02 -0.74
C ILE A 55 -3.46 -8.70 -2.09
N LEU A 56 -2.84 -8.01 -3.06
CA LEU A 56 -2.50 -8.60 -4.35
C LEU A 56 -1.50 -9.76 -4.21
N SER A 57 -0.49 -9.61 -3.36
CA SER A 57 0.46 -10.70 -3.05
C SER A 57 -0.27 -11.89 -2.46
N GLN A 58 -1.11 -11.68 -1.44
CA GLN A 58 -1.89 -12.75 -0.81
C GLN A 58 -2.79 -13.48 -1.79
N ILE A 59 -3.43 -12.76 -2.73
CA ILE A 59 -4.23 -13.36 -3.79
C ILE A 59 -3.37 -14.23 -4.70
N ASN A 60 -2.17 -13.76 -5.05
CA ASN A 60 -1.25 -14.51 -5.89
C ASN A 60 -0.77 -15.78 -5.19
N ASP A 61 -0.34 -15.66 -3.94
CA ASP A 61 0.13 -16.78 -3.12
C ASP A 61 -0.98 -17.83 -2.95
N ASN A 62 -2.20 -17.40 -2.64
CA ASN A 62 -3.35 -18.31 -2.52
C ASN A 62 -3.73 -18.99 -3.85
N LYS A 63 -3.51 -18.33 -4.99
CA LYS A 63 -3.71 -18.97 -6.30
C LYS A 63 -2.68 -20.05 -6.56
N THR A 64 -1.41 -19.78 -6.24
CA THR A 64 -0.34 -20.78 -6.35
C THR A 64 -0.62 -21.98 -5.46
N ILE A 65 -1.01 -21.75 -4.19
CA ILE A 65 -1.39 -22.84 -3.28
C ILE A 65 -2.58 -23.61 -3.83
N LEU A 66 -3.60 -22.95 -4.39
CA LEU A 66 -4.78 -23.60 -4.96
C LEU A 66 -4.44 -24.52 -6.15
N GLU A 67 -3.44 -24.15 -6.95
CA GLU A 67 -2.96 -24.93 -8.10
C GLU A 67 -2.21 -26.20 -7.65
N GLU A 68 -1.47 -26.13 -6.56
CA GLU A 68 -0.67 -27.24 -6.01
C GLU A 68 -1.43 -28.12 -5.02
N GLU A 69 -2.54 -27.63 -4.46
CA GLU A 69 -3.37 -28.38 -3.52
C GLU A 69 -4.14 -29.50 -4.25
N ASP A 70 -4.40 -30.61 -3.56
CA ASP A 70 -5.16 -31.75 -4.08
C ASP A 70 -6.40 -32.06 -3.21
N GLN A 71 -6.37 -31.68 -1.94
CA GLN A 71 -7.46 -31.92 -1.00
C GLN A 71 -8.63 -30.96 -1.27
N GLN A 72 -9.78 -31.51 -1.65
CA GLN A 72 -10.98 -30.74 -2.00
C GLN A 72 -11.42 -29.77 -0.90
N GLU A 73 -11.40 -30.20 0.36
CA GLU A 73 -11.76 -29.36 1.51
C GLU A 73 -10.83 -28.14 1.62
N MET A 74 -9.52 -28.34 1.45
CA MET A 74 -8.54 -27.27 1.48
C MET A 74 -8.69 -26.31 0.28
N LYS A 75 -8.99 -26.83 -0.92
CA LYS A 75 -9.33 -26.00 -2.08
C LYS A 75 -10.53 -25.10 -1.84
N GLU A 76 -11.56 -25.58 -1.16
CA GLU A 76 -12.75 -24.78 -0.84
C GLU A 76 -12.43 -23.67 0.15
N LEU A 77 -11.59 -23.94 1.16
CA LEU A 77 -11.11 -22.93 2.11
C LEU A 77 -10.31 -21.83 1.39
N ILE A 78 -9.35 -22.21 0.53
CA ILE A 78 -8.52 -21.24 -0.22
C ILE A 78 -9.39 -20.40 -1.17
N LYS A 79 -10.40 -20.99 -1.82
CA LYS A 79 -11.34 -20.26 -2.68
C LYS A 79 -12.16 -19.24 -1.89
N GLN A 80 -12.62 -19.57 -0.67
CA GLN A 80 -13.31 -18.61 0.19
C GLN A 80 -12.38 -17.46 0.59
N GLU A 81 -11.13 -17.75 0.95
CA GLU A 81 -10.17 -16.71 1.28
C GLU A 81 -9.89 -15.78 0.09
N LEU A 82 -9.76 -16.32 -1.13
CA LEU A 82 -9.62 -15.52 -2.36
C LEU A 82 -10.82 -14.58 -2.58
N ILE A 83 -12.05 -15.05 -2.32
CA ILE A 83 -13.26 -14.22 -2.41
C ILE A 83 -13.20 -13.05 -1.43
N ASP A 84 -12.77 -13.30 -0.19
CA ASP A 84 -12.69 -12.27 0.84
C ASP A 84 -11.55 -11.27 0.58
N LEU A 85 -10.41 -11.74 0.08
CA LEU A 85 -9.33 -10.87 -0.39
C LEU A 85 -9.79 -9.99 -1.55
N ASP A 86 -10.56 -10.51 -2.50
CA ASP A 86 -11.12 -9.73 -3.60
C ASP A 86 -12.14 -8.67 -3.13
N LYS A 87 -12.94 -8.97 -2.10
CA LYS A 87 -13.81 -7.97 -1.45
C LYS A 87 -12.98 -6.87 -0.80
N LYS A 88 -11.95 -7.22 -0.02
CA LYS A 88 -11.04 -6.24 0.62
C LYS A 88 -10.37 -5.35 -0.44
N LYS A 89 -9.88 -5.95 -1.53
CA LYS A 89 -9.29 -5.23 -2.67
C LYS A 89 -10.25 -4.19 -3.26
N LYS A 90 -11.53 -4.55 -3.46
CA LYS A 90 -12.55 -3.64 -4.00
C LYS A 90 -12.85 -2.48 -3.04
N ILE A 91 -12.96 -2.76 -1.75
CA ILE A 91 -13.22 -1.74 -0.72
C ILE A 91 -12.07 -0.74 -0.63
N LEU A 92 -10.82 -1.23 -0.71
CA LEU A 92 -9.64 -0.38 -0.65
C LEU A 92 -9.50 0.50 -1.90
N ASN A 93 -9.93 0.01 -3.05
CA ASN A 93 -9.89 0.74 -4.32
C ASN A 93 -11.04 1.75 -4.48
N SER A 94 -12.11 1.66 -3.68
CA SER A 94 -13.27 2.55 -3.72
C SER A 94 -13.24 3.73 -2.71
N LYS A 95 -12.23 3.79 -1.82
CA LYS A 95 -12.06 4.84 -0.77
C LYS A 95 -10.86 5.76 -1.00
#